data_AF-A0AAN7UUI3-F1
#
_entry.id   AF-A0AAN7UUI3-F1
#
_cell.length_a   1.000
_cell.length_b   1.000
_cell.length_c   1.000
_cell.angle_alpha   90.00
_cell.angle_beta   90.00
_cell.angle_gamma   90.00
#
_symmetry.space_group_name_H-M   'P 1'
#
loop_
_entity.id
_entity.type
_entity.pdbx_description
1 polymer ?
#
loop_
_entity_poly.entity_id
_entity_poly.type
_entity_poly.pdbx_seq_one_letter_code
_entity_poly.pdbx_strand_id
1 'polypeptide(L)'
;MAGKGWNYVAGVPETDEQQRLRFQIELEFVQCLGNPNYLNFLAQRGYFKDNTFVNYLKYLQYWKEPEYAKYLKYPMCLYFLDLLQYEHFRRELVNAQCTKFIDDQQILLWQHYTRRRSRLLQNNAANGTTEQTLSNQNNTQSNGHVNAKIS
;
A
#
# COMPACT_ATOMS: atom_id res chain seq x y z
N MET A 1 14.21 7.20 62.39
CA MET A 1 13.07 6.81 61.55
C MET A 1 13.46 7.04 60.09
N ALA A 2 13.76 5.96 59.35
CA ALA A 2 14.16 6.07 57.94
C ALA A 2 12.91 6.20 57.07
N GLY A 3 12.76 7.34 56.40
CA GLY A 3 11.71 7.59 55.43
C GLY A 3 11.87 6.62 54.25
N LYS A 4 10.90 5.71 54.10
CA LYS A 4 10.79 4.84 52.92
C LYS A 4 10.46 5.74 51.73
N GLY A 5 11.47 5.97 50.89
CA GLY A 5 11.29 6.61 49.59
C GLY A 5 10.33 5.75 48.77
N TRP A 6 9.20 6.34 48.39
CA TRP A 6 8.34 5.79 47.38
C TRP A 6 9.13 5.80 46.06
N ASN A 7 9.73 4.67 45.71
CA ASN A 7 10.16 4.42 44.34
C ASN A 7 8.88 4.33 43.51
N TYR A 8 8.41 5.47 43.04
CA TYR A 8 7.52 5.51 41.90
C TYR A 8 8.26 4.81 40.77
N VAL A 9 7.82 3.59 40.46
CA VAL A 9 8.19 2.88 39.24
C VAL A 9 7.63 3.69 38.08
N ALA A 10 8.29 4.80 37.74
CA ALA A 10 8.24 5.31 36.38
C ALA A 10 8.69 4.13 35.54
N GLY A 11 7.77 3.61 34.70
CA GLY A 11 7.96 2.38 33.96
C GLY A 11 9.36 2.32 33.35
N VAL A 12 10.04 1.21 33.56
CA VAL A 12 11.38 0.96 33.01
C VAL A 12 11.36 1.38 31.54
N PRO A 13 12.25 2.30 31.11
CA PRO A 13 12.27 2.75 29.72
C PRO A 13 12.42 1.54 28.80
N GLU A 14 11.59 1.48 27.77
CA GLU A 14 11.58 0.41 26.79
C GLU A 14 12.95 0.30 26.13
N THR A 15 13.51 -0.90 26.03
CA THR A 15 14.83 -1.10 25.40
C THR A 15 14.77 -0.82 23.89
N ASP A 16 15.90 -0.49 23.28
CA ASP A 16 15.96 -0.23 21.83
C ASP A 16 15.43 -1.41 20.99
N GLU A 17 15.65 -2.64 21.44
CA GLU A 17 15.14 -3.85 20.80
C GLU A 17 13.61 -3.94 20.88
N GLN A 18 13.03 -3.63 22.05
CA GLN A 18 11.58 -3.62 22.24
C GLN A 18 10.92 -2.54 21.38
N GLN A 19 11.51 -1.35 21.30
CA GLN A 19 11.00 -0.27 20.45
C GLN A 19 11.00 -0.67 18.97
N ARG A 20 12.08 -1.30 18.49
CA ARG A 20 12.18 -1.82 17.11
C ARG A 20 11.14 -2.90 16.83
N LEU A 21 10.95 -3.81 17.78
CA LEU A 21 9.96 -4.89 17.67
C LEU A 21 8.55 -4.30 17.62
N ARG A 22 8.21 -3.37 18.52
CA ARG A 22 6.91 -2.69 18.52
C ARG A 22 6.64 -2.02 17.16
N PHE A 23 7.62 -1.27 16.66
CA PHE A 23 7.51 -0.60 15.37
C PHE A 23 7.23 -1.60 14.22
N GLN A 24 7.95 -2.73 14.20
CA GLN A 24 7.74 -3.75 13.18
C GLN A 24 6.35 -4.40 13.29
N ILE A 25 5.92 -4.74 14.50
CA ILE A 25 4.60 -5.34 14.75
C ILE A 25 3.49 -4.37 14.33
N GLU A 26 3.61 -3.10 14.70
CA GLU A 26 2.66 -2.05 14.33
C GLU A 26 2.61 -1.87 12.80
N LEU A 27 3.77 -1.87 12.14
CA LEU A 27 3.88 -1.78 10.68
C LEU A 27 3.18 -2.95 9.98
N GLU A 28 3.44 -4.18 10.43
CA GLU A 28 2.82 -5.38 9.89
C GLU A 28 1.31 -5.38 10.14
N PHE A 29 0.90 -5.04 11.37
CA PHE A 29 -0.50 -4.96 11.75
C PHE A 29 -1.28 -3.95 10.92
N VAL A 30 -0.75 -2.72 10.76
CA VAL A 30 -1.39 -1.71 9.91
C VAL A 30 -1.55 -2.21 8.49
N GLN A 31 -0.51 -2.82 7.91
CA GLN A 31 -0.61 -3.38 6.56
C GLN A 31 -1.66 -4.49 6.44
N CYS A 32 -1.86 -5.31 7.47
CA CYS A 32 -2.92 -6.31 7.49
C CYS A 32 -4.34 -5.71 7.40
N LEU A 33 -4.55 -4.45 7.81
CA LEU A 33 -5.82 -3.74 7.63
C LEU A 33 -6.17 -3.51 6.16
N GLY A 34 -5.20 -3.64 5.25
CA GLY A 34 -5.42 -3.58 3.80
C GLY A 34 -6.26 -4.74 3.23
N ASN A 35 -6.43 -5.84 4.00
CA ASN A 35 -7.16 -7.03 3.58
C ASN A 35 -8.60 -7.02 4.14
N PRO A 36 -9.65 -6.93 3.29
CA PRO A 36 -11.04 -6.89 3.73
C PRO A 36 -11.45 -8.13 4.55
N ASN A 37 -10.92 -9.31 4.23
CA ASN A 37 -11.23 -10.54 4.96
C ASN A 37 -10.69 -10.50 6.38
N TYR A 38 -9.52 -9.89 6.59
CA TYR A 38 -8.97 -9.70 7.92
C TYR A 38 -9.80 -8.70 8.74
N LEU A 39 -10.26 -7.62 8.10
CA LEU A 39 -11.19 -6.67 8.75
C LEU A 39 -12.49 -7.36 9.17
N ASN A 40 -13.08 -8.19 8.31
CA ASN A 40 -14.27 -8.97 8.64
C ASN A 40 -14.03 -9.92 9.82
N PHE A 41 -12.90 -10.62 9.83
CA PHE A 41 -12.49 -11.48 10.94
C PHE A 41 -12.41 -10.72 12.28
N LEU A 42 -11.79 -9.53 12.27
CA LEU A 42 -11.73 -8.67 13.46
C LEU A 42 -13.12 -8.22 13.91
N ALA A 43 -13.99 -7.87 12.96
CA ALA A 43 -15.35 -7.43 13.24
C ALA A 43 -16.21 -8.55 13.86
N GLN A 44 -16.16 -9.76 13.30
CA GLN A 44 -16.91 -10.92 13.79
C GLN A 44 -16.51 -11.32 15.20
N ARG A 45 -15.22 -11.20 15.57
CA ARG A 45 -14.73 -11.45 16.93
C ARG A 45 -15.02 -10.31 17.91
N GLY A 46 -15.58 -9.20 17.43
CA GLY A 46 -16.00 -8.09 18.26
C GLY A 46 -14.88 -7.14 18.68
N TYR A 47 -13.68 -7.21 18.09
CA TYR A 47 -12.58 -6.30 18.42
C TYR A 47 -12.96 -4.83 18.22
N PHE A 48 -13.73 -4.54 17.18
CA PHE A 48 -14.20 -3.17 16.90
C PHE A 48 -15.26 -2.63 17.86
N LYS A 49 -15.79 -3.46 18.77
CA LYS A 49 -16.70 -3.04 19.84
C LYS A 49 -15.96 -2.58 21.10
N ASP A 50 -14.71 -3.00 21.28
CA ASP A 50 -13.88 -2.58 22.39
C ASP A 50 -13.28 -1.20 22.15
N ASN A 51 -13.60 -0.25 23.03
CA ASN A 51 -13.07 1.11 22.96
C ASN A 51 -11.54 1.17 23.09
N THR A 52 -10.93 0.22 23.81
CA THR A 52 -9.47 0.13 23.94
C THR A 52 -8.83 -0.11 22.58
N PHE A 53 -9.37 -1.06 21.81
CA PHE A 53 -8.92 -1.36 20.47
C PHE A 53 -9.16 -0.20 19.50
N VAL A 54 -10.31 0.47 19.59
CA VAL A 54 -10.60 1.65 18.76
C VAL A 54 -9.64 2.80 19.05
N ASN A 55 -9.28 3.02 20.32
CA ASN A 55 -8.27 3.99 20.70
C ASN A 55 -6.88 3.60 20.19
N TYR A 56 -6.57 2.30 20.14
CA TYR A 56 -5.35 1.83 19.49
C TYR A 56 -5.34 2.10 17.98
N LEU A 57 -6.47 1.93 17.28
CA LEU A 57 -6.57 2.33 15.86
C LEU A 57 -6.41 3.85 15.66
N LYS A 58 -6.87 4.67 16.61
CA LYS A 58 -6.59 6.12 16.60
C LYS A 58 -5.11 6.40 16.80
N TYR A 59 -4.46 5.70 17.72
CA TYR A 59 -3.02 5.80 17.94
C TYR A 59 -2.26 5.52 16.63
N LEU A 60 -2.60 4.44 15.91
CA LEU A 60 -1.96 4.06 14.65
C LEU A 60 -2.12 5.07 13.50
N GLN A 61 -2.92 6.12 13.64
CA GLN A 61 -3.05 7.16 12.61
C GLN A 61 -1.72 7.89 12.32
N TYR A 62 -0.74 7.84 13.24
CA TYR A 62 0.60 8.40 12.99
C TYR A 62 1.29 7.78 11.77
N TRP A 63 0.92 6.56 11.36
CA TRP A 63 1.46 5.90 10.16
C TRP A 63 1.15 6.66 8.85
N LYS A 64 0.24 7.64 8.89
CA LYS A 64 -0.07 8.52 7.75
C LYS A 64 0.94 9.63 7.56
N GLU A 65 1.70 9.99 8.60
CA GLU A 65 2.73 11.02 8.47
C GLU A 65 3.82 10.53 7.51
N PRO A 66 4.38 11.41 6.66
CA PRO A 66 5.28 11.02 5.57
C PRO A 66 6.56 10.32 6.07
N GLU A 67 6.98 10.64 7.30
CA GLU A 67 8.12 10.04 7.99
C GLU A 67 7.97 8.52 8.18
N TYR A 68 6.74 8.04 8.38
CA TYR A 68 6.39 6.63 8.62
C TYR A 68 5.75 5.97 7.39
N ALA A 69 4.92 6.70 6.65
CA ALA A 69 4.18 6.18 5.50
C ALA A 69 5.09 5.56 4.43
N LYS A 70 6.33 6.06 4.30
CA LYS A 70 7.34 5.53 3.36
C LYS A 70 7.68 4.04 3.57
N TYR A 71 7.42 3.49 4.76
CA TYR A 71 7.68 2.08 5.06
C TYR A 71 6.51 1.15 4.66
N LEU A 72 5.33 1.70 4.34
CA LEU A 72 4.15 0.93 3.99
C LEU A 72 4.22 0.47 2.52
N LYS A 73 4.09 -0.85 2.30
CA LYS A 73 4.04 -1.42 0.95
C LYS A 73 2.63 -1.39 0.35
N TYR A 74 1.60 -1.42 1.21
CA TYR A 74 0.21 -1.55 0.80
C TYR A 74 -0.59 -0.28 1.14
N PRO A 75 -0.68 0.72 0.25
CA PRO A 75 -1.30 2.02 0.58
C PRO A 75 -2.78 1.93 0.96
N MET A 76 -3.49 0.87 0.53
CA MET A 76 -4.89 0.64 0.88
C MET A 76 -5.13 0.51 2.39
N CYS A 77 -4.11 0.10 3.17
CA CYS A 77 -4.27 -0.02 4.61
C CYS A 77 -4.59 1.31 5.30
N LEU A 78 -4.01 2.43 4.83
CA LEU A 78 -4.27 3.76 5.40
C LEU A 78 -5.70 4.22 5.10
N TYR A 79 -6.21 3.89 3.92
CA TYR A 79 -7.60 4.17 3.55
C TYR A 79 -8.58 3.45 4.51
N PHE A 80 -8.35 2.16 4.79
CA PHE A 80 -9.18 1.44 5.74
C PHE A 80 -8.98 1.90 7.17
N LEU A 81 -7.76 2.26 7.57
CA LEU A 81 -7.48 2.81 8.90
C LEU A 81 -8.30 4.08 9.18
N ASP A 82 -8.53 4.91 8.16
CA ASP A 82 -9.43 6.06 8.20
C ASP A 82 -10.89 5.64 8.28
N LEU A 83 -11.33 4.69 7.45
CA LEU A 83 -12.70 4.20 7.48
C LEU A 83 -13.07 3.56 8.83
N LEU A 84 -12.12 2.87 9.47
CA LEU A 84 -12.30 2.24 10.78
C LEU A 84 -12.55 3.24 11.91
N GLN A 85 -12.26 4.54 11.71
CA GLN A 85 -12.61 5.57 12.69
C GLN A 85 -14.14 5.78 12.78
N TYR A 86 -14.86 5.50 11.69
CA TYR A 86 -16.31 5.63 11.66
C TYR A 86 -16.98 4.37 12.23
N GLU A 87 -17.80 4.56 13.27
CA GLU A 87 -18.52 3.46 13.91
C GLU A 87 -19.45 2.70 12.95
N HIS A 88 -20.13 3.43 12.07
CA HIS A 88 -21.02 2.82 11.07
C HIS A 88 -20.27 1.82 10.18
N PHE A 89 -19.07 2.18 9.71
CA PHE A 89 -18.25 1.28 8.90
C PHE A 89 -17.83 0.03 9.70
N ARG A 90 -17.36 0.21 10.94
CA ARG A 90 -17.00 -0.91 11.84
C ARG A 90 -18.15 -1.90 12.05
N ARG A 91 -19.39 -1.41 12.14
CA ARG A 91 -20.58 -2.25 12.28
C ARG A 91 -20.90 -3.02 11.01
N GLU A 92 -20.83 -2.39 9.85
CA GLU A 92 -21.11 -3.03 8.56
C GLU A 92 -20.08 -4.11 8.21
N LEU A 93 -18.83 -3.98 8.67
CA LEU A 93 -17.78 -4.98 8.45
C LEU A 93 -18.09 -6.37 9.00
N VAL A 94 -19.06 -6.53 9.91
CA VAL A 94 -19.51 -7.86 10.38
C VAL A 94 -20.22 -8.62 9.25
N ASN A 95 -20.89 -7.91 8.35
CA ASN A 95 -21.62 -8.49 7.22
C ASN A 95 -20.66 -8.94 6.11
N ALA A 96 -20.62 -10.25 5.84
CA ALA A 96 -19.77 -10.82 4.80
C ALA A 96 -20.05 -10.27 3.38
N GLN A 97 -21.28 -9.81 3.10
CA GLN A 97 -21.60 -9.18 1.82
C GLN A 97 -20.90 -7.82 1.66
N CYS A 98 -20.75 -7.07 2.76
CA CYS A 98 -19.97 -5.83 2.75
C CYS A 98 -18.50 -6.12 2.43
N THR A 99 -17.94 -7.15 3.05
CA THR A 99 -16.55 -7.59 2.78
C THR A 99 -16.34 -7.99 1.33
N LYS A 100 -17.25 -8.79 0.77
CA LYS A 100 -17.19 -9.18 -0.64
C LYS A 100 -17.28 -7.95 -1.56
N PHE A 101 -18.19 -7.03 -1.26
CA PHE A 101 -18.31 -5.79 -2.02
C PHE A 101 -17.01 -4.98 -2.01
N ILE A 102 -16.38 -4.81 -0.84
CA ILE A 102 -15.10 -4.12 -0.72
C ILE A 102 -14.02 -4.81 -1.56
N ASP A 103 -13.92 -6.14 -1.48
CA ASP A 103 -12.96 -6.93 -2.26
C ASP A 103 -13.17 -6.77 -3.78
N ASP A 104 -14.43 -6.87 -4.25
CA ASP A 104 -14.79 -6.63 -5.64
C ASP A 104 -14.38 -5.21 -6.10
N GLN A 105 -14.60 -4.19 -5.24
CA GLN A 105 -14.18 -2.80 -5.55
C GLN A 105 -12.66 -2.66 -5.62
N GLN A 106 -11.90 -3.32 -4.74
CA GLN A 106 -10.43 -3.31 -4.81
C GLN A 106 -9.93 -3.94 -6.12
N ILE A 107 -10.51 -5.07 -6.51
CA ILE A 107 -10.18 -5.76 -7.77
C ILE A 107 -10.47 -4.85 -8.97
N LEU A 108 -11.65 -4.22 -9.02
CA LEU A 108 -12.01 -3.29 -10.09
C LEU A 108 -11.03 -2.11 -10.19
N LEU A 109 -10.69 -1.50 -9.05
CA LEU A 109 -9.71 -0.42 -8.98
C LEU A 109 -8.37 -0.86 -9.59
N TRP A 110 -7.88 -2.04 -9.23
CA TRP A 110 -6.61 -2.56 -9.74
C TRP A 110 -6.66 -2.88 -11.23
N GLN A 111 -7.77 -3.42 -11.72
CA GLN A 111 -7.96 -3.68 -13.16
C GLN A 111 -7.91 -2.39 -13.96
N HIS A 112 -8.64 -1.35 -13.54
CA HIS A 112 -8.68 -0.08 -14.25
C HIS A 112 -7.39 0.73 -14.12
N TYR A 113 -6.83 0.80 -12.91
CA TYR A 113 -5.58 1.53 -12.64
C TYR A 113 -4.40 0.93 -13.42
N THR A 114 -4.21 -0.39 -13.35
CA THR A 114 -3.12 -1.07 -14.05
C THR A 114 -3.24 -0.90 -15.57
N ARG A 115 -4.44 -1.10 -16.14
CA ARG A 115 -4.69 -0.92 -17.59
C ARG A 115 -4.49 0.53 -18.05
N ARG A 116 -4.88 1.53 -17.23
CA ARG A 116 -4.64 2.95 -17.55
C ARG A 116 -3.15 3.28 -17.48
N ARG A 117 -2.44 2.78 -16.47
CA ARG A 117 -1.01 2.99 -16.30
C ARG A 117 -0.19 2.39 -17.44
N SER A 118 -0.48 1.15 -17.86
CA SER A 118 0.20 0.52 -19.01
C SER A 118 0.01 1.34 -20.30
N ARG A 119 -1.19 1.85 -20.57
CA ARG A 119 -1.46 2.71 -21.74
C ARG A 119 -0.65 4.02 -21.71
N LEU A 120 -0.57 4.67 -20.55
CA LEU A 120 0.20 5.92 -20.41
C LEU A 120 1.71 5.70 -20.62
N LEU A 121 2.25 4.60 -20.11
CA LEU A 121 3.66 4.24 -20.31
C LEU A 121 3.96 3.90 -21.80
N GLN A 122 3.04 3.19 -22.48
CA GLN A 122 3.17 2.86 -23.90
C GLN A 122 3.13 4.11 -24.80
N ASN A 123 2.23 5.05 -24.51
CA ASN A 123 2.10 6.30 -25.29
C ASN A 123 3.32 7.21 -25.13
N ASN A 124 3.93 7.27 -23.95
CA ASN A 124 5.18 8.02 -23.75
C ASN A 124 6.37 7.41 -24.51
N ALA A 125 6.41 6.08 -24.68
CA ALA A 125 7.45 5.42 -25.48
C ALA A 125 7.29 5.68 -27.00
N ALA A 126 6.05 5.73 -27.51
CA ALA A 126 5.78 6.00 -28.93
C ALA A 126 6.06 7.45 -29.35
N ASN A 127 5.87 8.41 -28.44
CA ASN A 127 6.12 9.83 -28.71
C ASN A 127 7.60 10.24 -28.58
N GLY A 128 8.48 9.36 -28.09
CA GLY A 128 9.92 9.61 -27.96
C GLY A 128 10.77 9.21 -29.18
N THR A 129 10.18 8.66 -30.24
CA THR A 129 10.91 8.13 -31.41
C THR A 129 10.72 8.89 -32.72
N THR A 130 10.01 10.03 -32.75
CA THR A 130 9.67 10.72 -34.01
C THR A 130 10.52 11.97 -34.31
N GLU A 131 11.51 12.30 -33.48
CA GLU A 131 12.43 13.42 -33.76
C GLU A 131 13.90 12.97 -33.79
N GLN A 132 14.31 12.34 -34.90
CA GLN A 132 15.65 12.47 -35.51
C GLN A 132 15.82 11.48 -36.67
N THR A 133 15.54 11.90 -37.90
CA THR A 133 16.31 11.52 -39.11
C THR A 133 15.84 12.33 -40.32
N LEU A 134 16.21 13.61 -40.32
CA LEU A 134 16.27 14.46 -41.52
C LEU A 134 17.66 15.12 -41.55
N SER A 135 18.64 14.43 -42.13
CA SER A 135 19.84 14.96 -42.82
C SER A 135 20.97 13.92 -42.87
N ASN A 136 21.12 13.24 -44.02
CA ASN A 136 22.35 13.32 -44.83
C ASN A 136 22.29 12.33 -46.00
N GLN A 137 22.08 12.89 -47.19
CA GLN A 137 22.62 12.33 -48.42
C GLN A 137 24.15 12.50 -48.41
N ASN A 138 24.92 11.44 -48.66
CA ASN A 138 26.00 11.42 -49.66
C ASN A 138 26.72 10.07 -49.75
N ASN A 139 26.54 9.42 -50.91
CA ASN A 139 27.56 8.88 -51.81
C ASN A 139 28.54 7.78 -51.31
N THR A 140 28.51 6.58 -51.94
CA THR A 140 29.43 6.13 -53.03
C THR A 140 29.62 4.59 -53.08
N GLN A 141 29.09 3.97 -54.15
CA GLN A 141 29.53 2.81 -54.97
C GLN A 141 29.99 1.41 -54.44
N SER A 142 29.53 0.42 -55.23
CA SER A 142 30.17 -0.85 -55.67
C SER A 142 29.93 -2.09 -54.77
N ASN A 143 29.55 -3.28 -55.24
CA ASN A 143 29.57 -3.89 -56.57
C ASN A 143 28.69 -5.18 -56.60
N GLY A 144 28.07 -5.49 -57.76
CA GLY A 144 27.58 -6.79 -58.34
C GLY A 144 27.01 -7.93 -57.47
N HIS A 145 26.16 -8.86 -57.91
CA HIS A 145 25.63 -9.26 -59.23
C HIS A 145 24.66 -10.46 -58.97
N VAL A 146 23.54 -10.52 -59.71
CA VAL A 146 22.66 -11.69 -60.08
C VAL A 146 22.03 -12.60 -59.01
N ASN A 147 20.93 -13.34 -59.23
CA ASN A 147 19.70 -13.27 -60.03
C ASN A 147 18.89 -14.54 -59.62
N ALA A 148 17.56 -14.45 -59.66
CA ALA A 148 16.60 -15.50 -60.06
C ALA A 148 16.40 -16.82 -59.25
N LYS A 149 15.10 -17.00 -58.94
CA LYS A 149 14.23 -18.21 -59.01
C LYS A 149 14.10 -19.13 -57.77
N ILE A 150 12.88 -19.18 -57.20
CA ILE A 150 11.82 -20.22 -57.32
C ILE A 150 12.12 -21.49 -56.50
N SER A 151 11.33 -21.71 -55.46
CA SER A 151 10.38 -22.82 -55.31
C SER A 151 9.36 -22.47 -54.22
#